data_AF-A0A6S8BXN8-F1
#
_entry.id   AF-A0A6S8BXN8-F1
#
_cell.length_a   1.000
_cell.length_b   1.000
_cell.length_c   1.000
_cell.angle_alpha   90.00
_cell.angle_beta   90.00
_cell.angle_gamma   90.00
#
_symmetry.space_group_name_H-M   'P 1'
#
loop_
_entity.id
_entity.type
_entity.pdbx_description
1 polymer ?
#
loop_
_entity_poly.entity_id
_entity_poly.type
_entity_poly.pdbx_seq_one_letter_code
_entity_poly.pdbx_strand_id
1 'polypeptide(L)'
;MSTTASIPIAVLAEIRGRKYSLKSKLRRGSQLKDRSSELSRSLFVLPKCHKRLGIAAAVLGETDHEVAEHDDYLLSEDNTEPEDPLIISGIINGAKFKIAEPTKVDWNRGIIIYAHGFRPKGHGLVVELNAQPGSCYHRLVSEGWLVAATSYRRDGVIILDAMRDIINLRDFIVKRYGQEPTKVIVEGQSMGGAIATLLAENSPEKIDGVVAVGAALNWRRDTFTDPKEKSIELNCFPQTPILYLTNTCEVGTIRKYISKCESNNSIGRKLDSDNPVEDDVNSGFQVQVPALWTVERDGHNWTNQEERYKALKSLICWLEFGTFITGRQRDGTIPSNPMPSTARFLKEANIAKSPSDTRITNGPKMRRDIGAEGTVLGIKSTGGILTSFARDDLFRLGIKLGSKFEVSINFKTALVTFDRYPFVRTRDGEWFATTEPENELVMLGIRSHFLHQRPADKFGRARSNDSVIIRLAPIQSRDGSGLRSGVVKSQLAALGEKLSGKFRFSPVAAKIN
;
A
#
# COMPACT_ATOMS: atom_id res chain seq x y z
N MET A 1 25.67 -53.98 38.35
CA MET A 1 25.18 -52.87 39.20
C MET A 1 23.99 -52.29 38.45
N SER A 2 22.73 -52.70 38.66
CA SER A 2 21.93 -52.69 39.91
C SER A 2 21.92 -51.27 40.50
N THR A 3 20.80 -50.54 40.63
CA THR A 3 19.36 -50.85 40.82
C THR A 3 18.45 -49.89 39.98
N THR A 4 17.35 -50.28 39.30
CA THR A 4 15.94 -50.45 39.77
C THR A 4 15.42 -49.34 40.70
N ALA A 5 14.21 -48.78 40.60
CA ALA A 5 12.89 -49.27 40.11
C ALA A 5 12.04 -48.08 39.55
N SER A 6 11.24 -48.19 38.47
CA SER A 6 9.93 -48.85 38.22
C SER A 6 8.68 -47.98 38.47
N ILE A 7 7.70 -48.12 37.57
CA ILE A 7 6.48 -47.31 37.38
C ILE A 7 5.31 -47.83 38.26
N PRO A 8 4.14 -47.14 38.32
CA PRO A 8 3.03 -47.66 37.49
C PRO A 8 2.11 -46.60 36.84
N ILE A 9 1.34 -47.08 35.86
CA ILE A 9 0.32 -46.39 35.04
C ILE A 9 -1.05 -46.50 35.73
N ALA A 10 -1.95 -45.50 35.59
CA ALA A 10 -3.31 -45.67 35.01
C ALA A 10 -4.41 -44.66 35.46
N VAL A 11 -5.43 -44.56 34.59
CA VAL A 11 -6.85 -44.18 34.78
C VAL A 11 -7.29 -42.72 34.54
N LEU A 12 -8.29 -42.60 33.66
CA LEU A 12 -9.09 -41.43 33.30
C LEU A 12 -10.16 -41.10 34.36
N ALA A 13 -10.46 -39.81 34.56
CA ALA A 13 -11.79 -39.38 35.04
C ALA A 13 -12.13 -37.95 34.59
N GLU A 14 -13.16 -37.84 33.76
CA GLU A 14 -13.90 -36.62 33.44
C GLU A 14 -14.70 -36.15 34.66
N ILE A 15 -14.69 -34.85 35.01
CA ILE A 15 -15.76 -34.23 35.83
C ILE A 15 -15.96 -32.75 35.46
N ARG A 16 -17.24 -32.36 35.48
CA ARG A 16 -17.79 -31.11 34.93
C ARG A 16 -17.60 -29.90 35.83
N GLY A 17 -17.79 -28.74 35.22
CA GLY A 17 -17.59 -27.40 35.79
C GLY A 17 -18.34 -27.05 37.08
N ARG A 18 -17.89 -25.95 37.67
CA ARG A 18 -18.57 -25.28 38.79
C ARG A 18 -18.85 -23.82 38.46
N LYS A 19 -20.14 -23.53 38.24
CA LYS A 19 -20.68 -22.16 38.39
C LYS A 19 -20.62 -21.80 39.87
N TYR A 20 -20.12 -20.62 40.22
CA TYR A 20 -20.39 -20.01 41.52
C TYR A 20 -21.55 -19.03 41.39
N SER A 21 -22.66 -19.37 42.05
CA SER A 21 -23.84 -18.52 42.19
C SER A 21 -23.94 -18.08 43.63
N LEU A 22 -23.87 -16.76 43.87
CA LEU A 22 -24.03 -16.15 45.19
C LEU A 22 -25.30 -15.29 45.18
N LYS A 23 -26.44 -15.94 45.44
CA LYS A 23 -27.70 -15.24 45.77
C LYS A 23 -27.76 -14.96 47.27
N SER A 24 -27.55 -13.70 47.67
CA SER A 24 -27.98 -13.18 48.97
C SER A 24 -29.17 -12.23 48.80
N LYS A 25 -30.33 -12.60 49.36
CA LYS A 25 -31.53 -11.76 49.38
C LYS A 25 -31.36 -10.62 50.40
N LEU A 26 -31.81 -9.41 50.06
CA LEU A 26 -32.36 -8.44 51.02
C LEU A 26 -33.47 -7.60 50.34
N ARG A 27 -34.31 -6.94 51.15
CA ARG A 27 -35.70 -6.58 50.81
C ARG A 27 -35.91 -5.15 50.27
N ARG A 28 -37.12 -4.93 49.72
CA ARG A 28 -37.67 -3.70 49.11
C ARG A 28 -37.83 -2.50 50.08
N GLY A 29 -37.84 -1.29 49.49
CA GLY A 29 -38.39 -0.03 50.02
C GLY A 29 -37.47 1.17 49.66
N SER A 30 -37.67 2.00 48.63
CA SER A 30 -38.79 2.86 48.19
C SER A 30 -38.50 4.37 48.42
N GLN A 31 -38.46 5.13 47.32
CA GLN A 31 -38.62 6.59 47.16
C GLN A 31 -37.53 7.61 47.62
N LEU A 32 -36.93 8.27 46.60
CA LEU A 32 -36.96 9.72 46.33
C LEU A 32 -36.77 10.74 47.49
N LYS A 33 -35.61 11.45 47.51
CA LYS A 33 -35.46 12.85 47.01
C LYS A 33 -34.09 13.47 47.33
N ASP A 34 -33.78 14.57 46.66
CA ASP A 34 -32.64 15.47 46.91
C ASP A 34 -32.43 15.85 48.38
N ARG A 35 -31.16 16.03 48.76
CA ARG A 35 -30.68 17.34 49.28
C ARG A 35 -29.16 17.46 49.30
N SER A 36 -28.72 18.70 49.16
CA SER A 36 -27.34 19.18 49.21
C SER A 36 -26.82 19.37 50.65
N SER A 37 -25.53 19.72 50.72
CA SER A 37 -24.82 20.48 51.78
C SER A 37 -24.47 19.81 53.12
N GLU A 38 -23.14 19.78 53.34
CA GLU A 38 -22.38 20.14 54.56
C GLU A 38 -21.79 19.09 55.54
N LEU A 39 -20.44 19.18 55.64
CA LEU A 39 -19.57 19.08 56.82
C LEU A 39 -19.56 17.74 57.61
N SER A 40 -18.43 17.03 57.71
CA SER A 40 -17.23 17.56 58.40
C SER A 40 -15.99 16.65 58.31
N ARG A 41 -14.85 17.24 58.73
CA ARG A 41 -13.45 16.81 58.64
C ARG A 41 -13.09 15.44 59.26
N SER A 42 -12.22 14.68 58.59
CA SER A 42 -11.22 13.78 59.18
C SER A 42 -9.94 13.78 58.32
N LEU A 43 -8.76 13.87 58.94
CA LEU A 43 -7.45 14.07 58.29
C LEU A 43 -6.58 12.80 58.27
N PHE A 44 -5.63 12.75 57.31
CA PHE A 44 -4.39 11.92 57.27
C PHE A 44 -4.53 10.39 57.04
N VAL A 45 -3.66 9.65 56.32
CA VAL A 45 -2.54 9.92 55.36
C VAL A 45 -2.59 8.87 54.22
N LEU A 46 -2.21 9.22 52.96
CA LEU A 46 -1.61 8.28 51.99
C LEU A 46 -0.47 8.95 51.17
N PRO A 47 0.54 8.20 50.67
CA PRO A 47 1.73 8.78 50.03
C PRO A 47 1.52 9.25 48.58
N LYS A 48 2.43 10.12 48.13
CA LYS A 48 2.35 10.91 46.89
C LYS A 48 2.76 10.13 45.63
N CYS A 49 1.95 10.24 44.57
CA CYS A 49 2.41 10.20 43.18
C CYS A 49 2.09 11.54 42.51
N HIS A 50 3.10 12.29 42.09
CA HIS A 50 2.91 13.60 41.44
C HIS A 50 2.90 13.48 39.90
N LYS A 51 1.74 13.79 39.30
CA LYS A 51 1.68 14.53 38.04
C LYS A 51 1.14 15.94 38.36
N ARG A 52 1.62 16.97 37.65
CA ARG A 52 0.94 18.28 37.61
C ARG A 52 0.93 18.83 36.19
N LEU A 53 -0.27 18.80 35.60
CA LEU A 53 -0.76 19.75 34.61
C LEU A 53 -1.59 20.82 35.36
N GLY A 54 -1.72 22.02 34.79
CA GLY A 54 -2.49 23.14 35.36
C GLY A 54 -1.85 24.48 34.98
N ILE A 55 -2.20 25.14 33.86
CA ILE A 55 -3.45 25.88 33.55
C ILE A 55 -3.57 27.21 34.30
N ALA A 56 -3.65 28.33 33.55
CA ALA A 56 -4.62 29.44 33.72
C ALA A 56 -4.43 30.50 32.60
N ALA A 57 -5.39 31.41 32.42
CA ALA A 57 -5.47 32.32 31.26
C ALA A 57 -5.81 33.78 31.62
N ALA A 58 -5.56 34.67 30.65
CA ALA A 58 -6.06 36.05 30.47
C ALA A 58 -5.57 37.19 31.41
N VAL A 59 -5.07 38.29 30.83
CA VAL A 59 -5.75 39.59 30.68
C VAL A 59 -4.88 40.56 29.83
N LEU A 60 -5.52 41.60 29.27
CA LEU A 60 -5.06 42.63 28.33
C LEU A 60 -3.79 43.43 28.74
N GLY A 61 -3.04 43.91 27.75
CA GLY A 61 -2.06 45.00 27.87
C GLY A 61 -1.15 45.12 26.64
N GLU A 62 -1.27 46.22 25.89
CA GLU A 62 -0.29 46.60 24.84
C GLU A 62 0.95 47.22 25.48
N THR A 63 2.15 46.86 25.01
CA THR A 63 3.28 47.77 24.77
C THR A 63 4.38 47.07 23.97
N ASP A 64 4.94 47.75 22.97
CA ASP A 64 6.18 47.33 22.33
C ASP A 64 7.36 47.38 23.32
N HIS A 65 8.29 46.42 23.25
CA HIS A 65 9.73 46.65 23.47
C HIS A 65 10.57 45.47 22.96
N GLU A 66 11.83 45.77 22.65
CA GLU A 66 12.82 44.95 21.96
C GLU A 66 13.04 43.54 22.57
N VAL A 67 13.17 42.53 21.70
CA VAL A 67 13.67 41.21 22.08
C VAL A 67 15.09 41.05 21.54
N ALA A 68 16.06 41.05 22.46
CA ALA A 68 17.45 40.70 22.19
C ALA A 68 17.78 39.34 22.81
N GLU A 69 18.30 38.46 21.96
CA GLU A 69 19.22 37.33 22.19
C GLU A 69 19.03 36.29 23.32
N HIS A 70 19.24 35.03 22.89
CA HIS A 70 19.60 33.82 23.65
C HIS A 70 18.58 33.17 24.61
N ASP A 71 18.10 31.98 24.21
CA ASP A 71 18.63 30.74 24.78
C ASP A 71 18.42 29.56 23.79
N ASP A 72 19.51 29.08 23.19
CA ASP A 72 19.50 27.91 22.29
C ASP A 72 19.50 26.61 23.12
N TYR A 73 18.37 25.88 23.08
CA TYR A 73 18.39 24.45 23.42
C TYR A 73 18.96 23.66 22.25
N LEU A 74 20.29 23.71 22.10
CA LEU A 74 21.05 22.81 21.25
C LEU A 74 20.85 21.36 21.71
N LEU A 75 19.94 20.65 21.04
CA LEU A 75 19.93 19.20 21.04
C LEU A 75 21.27 18.75 20.43
N SER A 76 22.08 18.06 21.23
CA SER A 76 23.33 17.49 20.75
C SER A 76 23.05 16.49 19.63
N GLU A 77 23.47 16.82 18.41
CA GLU A 77 23.48 15.91 17.27
C GLU A 77 24.49 14.79 17.55
N ASP A 78 24.01 13.73 18.20
CA ASP A 78 24.78 12.51 18.43
C ASP A 78 24.92 11.78 17.08
N ASN A 79 25.93 12.19 16.32
CA ASN A 79 26.29 11.71 14.98
C ASN A 79 26.81 10.26 15.02
N THR A 80 25.99 9.33 15.52
CA THR A 80 26.15 7.92 15.24
C THR A 80 25.45 7.63 13.92
N GLU A 81 26.22 7.32 12.87
CA GLU A 81 25.64 6.82 11.64
C GLU A 81 24.71 5.62 11.95
N PRO A 82 23.56 5.51 11.29
CA PRO A 82 22.62 4.42 11.56
C PRO A 82 23.18 3.11 11.02
N GLU A 83 23.87 2.35 11.88
CA GLU A 83 24.25 0.97 11.58
C GLU A 83 23.01 0.18 11.12
N ASP A 84 23.20 -0.58 10.03
CA ASP A 84 22.12 -1.31 9.38
C ASP A 84 21.46 -2.36 10.32
N PRO A 85 20.15 -2.59 10.20
CA PRO A 85 19.47 -3.61 10.98
C PRO A 85 19.97 -5.01 10.62
N LEU A 86 20.05 -5.90 11.61
CA LEU A 86 20.55 -7.25 11.40
C LEU A 86 19.57 -8.05 10.52
N ILE A 87 20.01 -8.39 9.30
CA ILE A 87 19.18 -9.14 8.35
C ILE A 87 19.38 -10.64 8.52
N ILE A 88 18.38 -11.30 9.12
CA ILE A 88 18.31 -12.76 9.20
C ILE A 88 17.53 -13.30 8.00
N SER A 89 18.01 -14.39 7.40
CA SER A 89 17.37 -15.08 6.28
C SER A 89 17.19 -16.57 6.58
N GLY A 90 16.16 -17.19 5.99
CA GLY A 90 15.94 -18.63 6.13
C GLY A 90 14.82 -19.16 5.26
N ILE A 91 14.36 -20.39 5.55
CA ILE A 91 13.28 -21.06 4.83
C ILE A 91 12.32 -21.71 5.84
N ILE A 92 11.01 -21.53 5.65
CA ILE A 92 9.93 -22.16 6.42
C ILE A 92 8.97 -22.81 5.41
N ASN A 93 8.78 -24.14 5.49
CA ASN A 93 7.84 -24.88 4.63
C ASN A 93 7.98 -24.60 3.11
N GLY A 94 9.21 -24.37 2.65
CA GLY A 94 9.54 -24.02 1.26
C GLY A 94 9.47 -22.52 0.93
N ALA A 95 8.83 -21.70 1.75
CA ALA A 95 8.85 -20.24 1.63
C ALA A 95 10.17 -19.68 2.19
N LYS A 96 10.87 -18.85 1.43
CA LYS A 96 12.02 -18.10 1.96
C LYS A 96 11.53 -16.93 2.80
N PHE A 97 12.26 -16.57 3.85
CA PHE A 97 11.98 -15.38 4.64
C PHE A 97 13.21 -14.50 4.86
N LYS A 98 12.95 -13.25 5.22
CA LYS A 98 13.90 -12.31 5.83
C LYS A 98 13.26 -11.65 7.05
N ILE A 99 14.08 -11.32 8.04
CA ILE A 99 13.73 -10.52 9.21
C ILE A 99 14.82 -9.45 9.34
N ALA A 100 14.44 -8.19 9.52
CA ALA A 100 15.30 -7.11 9.98
C ALA A 100 15.10 -6.96 11.49
N GLU A 101 16.13 -7.29 12.26
CA GLU A 101 16.16 -7.15 13.72
C GLU A 101 16.75 -5.79 14.14
N PRO A 102 16.19 -5.10 15.16
CA PRO A 102 16.79 -3.90 15.72
C PRO A 102 18.09 -4.23 16.43
N THR A 103 19.11 -3.40 16.23
CA THR A 103 20.47 -3.58 16.79
C THR A 103 20.78 -2.58 17.92
N LYS A 104 20.25 -1.35 17.84
CA LYS A 104 20.48 -0.28 18.84
C LYS A 104 19.45 -0.22 19.97
N VAL A 105 18.31 -0.90 19.84
CA VAL A 105 17.18 -0.84 20.81
C VAL A 105 16.57 -2.23 21.00
N ASP A 106 16.04 -2.49 22.20
CA ASP A 106 15.31 -3.73 22.47
C ASP A 106 14.08 -3.87 21.59
N TRP A 107 13.75 -5.11 21.22
CA TRP A 107 12.52 -5.41 20.49
C TRP A 107 11.29 -5.05 21.32
N ASN A 108 10.48 -4.11 20.83
CA ASN A 108 9.26 -3.61 21.48
C ASN A 108 8.08 -4.62 21.47
N ARG A 109 8.35 -5.88 21.13
CA ARG A 109 7.39 -6.98 20.89
C ARG A 109 6.41 -6.74 19.73
N GLY A 110 6.59 -5.69 18.94
CA GLY A 110 5.87 -5.41 17.71
C GLY A 110 6.50 -6.10 16.49
N ILE A 111 5.66 -6.67 15.61
CA ILE A 111 6.06 -7.29 14.34
C ILE A 111 5.32 -6.60 13.20
N ILE A 112 6.04 -6.18 12.17
CA ILE A 112 5.49 -5.82 10.85
C ILE A 112 5.84 -6.95 9.87
N ILE A 113 4.86 -7.49 9.14
CA ILE A 113 5.10 -8.49 8.09
C ILE A 113 4.70 -7.91 6.73
N TYR A 114 5.67 -7.81 5.82
CA TYR A 114 5.46 -7.41 4.44
C TYR A 114 4.92 -8.58 3.59
N ALA A 115 3.73 -8.38 3.03
CA ALA A 115 3.08 -9.26 2.06
C ALA A 115 3.21 -8.65 0.65
N HIS A 116 4.09 -9.24 -0.18
CA HIS A 116 4.33 -8.74 -1.53
C HIS A 116 3.17 -9.04 -2.51
N GLY A 117 3.14 -8.27 -3.61
CA GLY A 117 2.17 -8.41 -4.70
C GLY A 117 2.34 -9.66 -5.57
N PHE A 118 1.59 -9.74 -6.67
CA PHE A 118 1.62 -10.88 -7.59
C PHE A 118 3.01 -11.08 -8.22
N ARG A 119 3.46 -12.34 -8.24
CA ARG A 119 4.64 -12.78 -9.00
C ARG A 119 4.23 -13.92 -9.93
N PRO A 120 4.66 -13.91 -11.20
CA PRO A 120 4.27 -14.92 -12.18
C PRO A 120 4.99 -16.25 -11.92
N LYS A 121 4.35 -17.37 -12.28
CA LYS A 121 4.95 -18.71 -12.18
C LYS A 121 6.31 -18.73 -12.90
N GLY A 122 7.38 -19.10 -12.18
CA GLY A 122 8.76 -19.12 -12.70
C GLY A 122 9.58 -17.85 -12.46
N HIS A 123 9.05 -16.86 -11.73
CA HIS A 123 9.82 -15.69 -11.30
C HIS A 123 10.98 -16.06 -10.36
N GLY A 124 10.75 -17.07 -9.52
CA GLY A 124 11.68 -17.56 -8.52
C GLY A 124 11.42 -16.94 -7.14
N LEU A 125 11.58 -17.77 -6.11
CA LEU A 125 11.39 -17.38 -4.71
C LEU A 125 12.51 -16.43 -4.26
N VAL A 126 12.16 -15.15 -4.13
CA VAL A 126 13.03 -14.05 -3.71
C VAL A 126 12.36 -13.30 -2.56
N VAL A 127 13.13 -12.86 -1.56
CA VAL A 127 12.60 -12.04 -0.47
C VAL A 127 13.09 -10.61 -0.61
N GLU A 128 12.14 -9.71 -0.83
CA GLU A 128 12.33 -8.26 -0.85
C GLU A 128 11.93 -7.72 0.52
N LEU A 129 12.92 -7.13 1.21
CA LEU A 129 12.74 -6.45 2.49
C LEU A 129 13.59 -5.19 2.39
N ASN A 130 12.97 -4.06 2.06
CA ASN A 130 13.67 -2.78 1.99
C ASN A 130 13.78 -2.19 3.39
N ALA A 131 14.83 -2.54 4.11
CA ALA A 131 15.16 -2.02 5.45
C ALA A 131 16.46 -1.17 5.45
N GLN A 132 16.79 -0.60 4.30
CA GLN A 132 17.95 0.29 4.11
C GLN A 132 17.64 1.72 4.63
N PRO A 133 18.64 2.53 4.97
CA PRO A 133 18.44 3.92 5.40
C PRO A 133 17.50 4.70 4.47
N GLY A 134 16.65 5.54 5.06
CA GLY A 134 15.58 6.27 4.35
C GLY A 134 14.32 5.46 4.02
N SER A 135 14.33 4.12 4.14
CA SER A 135 13.11 3.31 3.97
C SER A 135 12.14 3.41 5.16
N CYS A 136 10.84 3.20 4.90
CA CYS A 136 9.84 3.20 5.98
C CYS A 136 10.07 2.08 7.00
N TYR A 137 10.61 0.93 6.57
CA TYR A 137 10.90 -0.19 7.46
C TYR A 137 12.16 0.03 8.28
N HIS A 138 13.22 0.64 7.73
CA HIS A 138 14.39 1.00 8.51
C HIS A 138 14.01 1.90 9.70
N ARG A 139 13.12 2.88 9.47
CA ARG A 139 12.59 3.73 10.54
C ARG A 139 11.82 2.94 11.59
N LEU A 140 10.92 2.04 11.19
CA LEU A 140 10.20 1.19 12.15
C LEU A 140 11.13 0.25 12.93
N VAL A 141 12.18 -0.29 12.29
CA VAL A 141 13.22 -1.06 13.01
C VAL A 141 14.00 -0.18 13.99
N SER A 142 14.32 1.07 13.64
CA SER A 142 14.94 2.01 14.59
C SER A 142 14.04 2.38 15.78
N GLU A 143 12.71 2.24 15.64
CA GLU A 143 11.73 2.34 16.73
C GLU A 143 11.53 1.01 17.50
N GLY A 144 12.36 -0.01 17.25
CA GLY A 144 12.35 -1.30 17.95
C GLY A 144 11.36 -2.34 17.40
N TRP A 145 10.79 -2.15 16.21
CA TRP A 145 9.94 -3.18 15.58
C TRP A 145 10.79 -4.25 14.88
N LEU A 146 10.35 -5.51 14.92
CA LEU A 146 10.80 -6.50 13.94
C LEU A 146 10.05 -6.26 12.63
N VAL A 147 10.77 -6.19 11.50
CA VAL A 147 10.14 -6.18 10.18
C VAL A 147 10.54 -7.42 9.41
N ALA A 148 9.57 -8.22 8.99
CA ALA A 148 9.78 -9.48 8.30
C ALA A 148 9.11 -9.52 6.93
N ALA A 149 9.60 -10.37 6.03
CA ALA A 149 9.01 -10.61 4.72
C ALA A 149 9.16 -12.09 4.33
N THR A 150 8.19 -12.62 3.58
CA THR A 150 8.23 -13.96 2.99
C THR A 150 8.18 -13.88 1.47
N SER A 151 8.78 -14.85 0.77
CA SER A 151 8.60 -15.02 -0.69
C SER A 151 7.29 -15.73 -1.05
N TYR A 152 6.55 -16.19 -0.04
CA TYR A 152 5.64 -17.33 -0.09
C TYR A 152 6.33 -18.61 -0.60
N ARG A 153 5.65 -19.77 -0.51
CA ARG A 153 6.18 -21.09 -0.89
C ARG A 153 6.20 -21.34 -2.41
N ARG A 154 5.45 -20.56 -3.19
CA ARG A 154 5.33 -20.70 -4.66
C ARG A 154 4.92 -19.38 -5.31
N ASP A 155 5.26 -19.23 -6.59
CA ASP A 155 4.81 -18.12 -7.42
C ASP A 155 3.35 -18.32 -7.91
N GLY A 156 2.69 -17.22 -8.31
CA GLY A 156 1.34 -17.19 -8.88
C GLY A 156 0.36 -16.34 -8.08
N VAL A 157 -0.93 -16.42 -8.43
CA VAL A 157 -2.03 -16.00 -7.54
C VAL A 157 -2.28 -17.16 -6.59
N ILE A 158 -1.82 -17.03 -5.35
CA ILE A 158 -1.69 -18.16 -4.39
C ILE A 158 -2.12 -17.74 -2.98
N ILE A 159 -3.31 -17.17 -2.90
CA ILE A 159 -3.82 -16.41 -1.74
C ILE A 159 -3.82 -17.28 -0.47
N LEU A 160 -4.36 -18.49 -0.51
CA LEU A 160 -4.45 -19.37 0.67
C LEU A 160 -3.08 -19.82 1.19
N ASP A 161 -2.13 -20.11 0.30
CA ASP A 161 -0.78 -20.49 0.72
C ASP A 161 -0.01 -19.29 1.25
N ALA A 162 -0.18 -18.12 0.65
CA ALA A 162 0.44 -16.87 1.12
C ALA A 162 -0.06 -16.46 2.51
N MET A 163 -1.37 -16.57 2.79
CA MET A 163 -1.93 -16.38 4.14
C MET A 163 -1.25 -17.30 5.16
N ARG A 164 -1.15 -18.60 4.84
CA ARG A 164 -0.47 -19.59 5.70
C ARG A 164 1.01 -19.30 5.89
N ASP A 165 1.70 -18.82 4.85
CA ASP A 165 3.14 -18.49 4.93
C ASP A 165 3.42 -17.24 5.76
N ILE A 166 2.50 -16.27 5.80
CA ILE A 166 2.56 -15.12 6.72
C ILE A 166 2.38 -15.59 8.18
N ILE A 167 1.38 -16.43 8.46
CA ILE A 167 1.18 -16.98 9.82
C ILE A 167 2.35 -17.89 10.25
N ASN A 168 2.89 -18.71 9.35
CA ASN A 168 4.09 -19.51 9.62
C ASN A 168 5.31 -18.64 9.97
N LEU A 169 5.49 -17.49 9.31
CA LEU A 169 6.57 -16.54 9.61
C LEU A 169 6.36 -15.85 10.96
N ARG A 170 5.11 -15.45 11.28
CA ARG A 170 4.70 -14.94 12.60
C ARG A 170 5.03 -15.95 13.70
N ASP A 171 4.58 -17.19 13.57
CA ASP A 171 4.77 -18.22 14.60
C ASP A 171 6.24 -18.67 14.69
N PHE A 172 7.02 -18.60 13.60
CA PHE A 172 8.48 -18.77 13.65
C PHE A 172 9.17 -17.66 14.47
N ILE A 173 8.76 -16.40 14.29
CA ILE A 173 9.27 -15.27 15.09
C ILE A 173 8.97 -15.49 16.58
N VAL A 174 7.72 -15.79 16.94
CA VAL A 174 7.34 -16.09 18.34
C VAL A 174 8.20 -17.21 18.93
N LYS A 175 8.39 -18.31 18.20
CA LYS A 175 9.23 -19.43 18.64
C LYS A 175 10.71 -19.05 18.76
N ARG A 176 11.22 -18.17 17.89
CA ARG A 176 12.64 -17.74 17.86
C ARG A 176 13.03 -16.93 19.09
N TYR A 177 12.20 -15.97 19.50
CA TYR A 177 12.51 -15.08 20.64
C TYR A 177 11.85 -15.53 21.95
N GLY A 178 10.98 -16.54 21.93
CA GLY A 178 10.33 -17.08 23.13
C GLY A 178 9.32 -16.13 23.79
N GLN A 179 8.89 -15.09 23.08
CA GLN A 179 7.94 -14.08 23.56
C GLN A 179 6.80 -13.90 22.57
N GLU A 180 5.58 -13.85 23.11
CA GLU A 180 4.40 -13.53 22.30
C GLU A 180 4.42 -12.03 21.93
N PRO A 181 4.14 -11.65 20.67
CA PRO A 181 4.12 -10.25 20.25
C PRO A 181 3.01 -9.46 20.95
N THR A 182 3.24 -8.16 21.14
CA THR A 182 2.23 -7.20 21.62
C THR A 182 1.36 -6.67 20.49
N LYS A 183 1.90 -6.63 19.26
CA LYS A 183 1.23 -6.26 18.01
C LYS A 183 1.83 -7.00 16.82
N VAL A 184 0.99 -7.55 15.95
CA VAL A 184 1.36 -8.10 14.65
C VAL A 184 0.59 -7.36 13.55
N ILE A 185 1.29 -6.57 12.75
CA ILE A 185 0.73 -5.81 11.63
C ILE A 185 1.18 -6.45 10.32
N VAL A 186 0.27 -6.60 9.36
CA VAL A 186 0.62 -7.01 7.98
C VAL A 186 0.52 -5.80 7.06
N GLU A 187 1.62 -5.43 6.39
CA GLU A 187 1.55 -4.48 5.27
C GLU A 187 1.49 -5.26 3.95
N GLY A 188 0.38 -5.15 3.23
CA GLY A 188 0.18 -5.83 1.96
C GLY A 188 0.13 -4.88 0.77
N GLN A 189 0.88 -5.18 -0.30
CA GLN A 189 0.86 -4.44 -1.56
C GLN A 189 0.17 -5.23 -2.68
N SER A 190 -0.74 -4.61 -3.45
CA SER A 190 -1.46 -5.25 -4.56
C SER A 190 -2.17 -6.55 -4.12
N MET A 191 -1.80 -7.71 -4.69
CA MET A 191 -2.23 -9.04 -4.25
C MET A 191 -1.95 -9.30 -2.76
N GLY A 192 -0.82 -8.81 -2.25
CA GLY A 192 -0.49 -8.85 -0.83
C GLY A 192 -1.49 -8.07 0.03
N GLY A 193 -2.04 -6.97 -0.49
CA GLY A 193 -3.11 -6.20 0.16
C GLY A 193 -4.42 -6.99 0.25
N ALA A 194 -4.74 -7.79 -0.78
CA ALA A 194 -5.87 -8.72 -0.74
C ALA A 194 -5.64 -9.89 0.24
N ILE A 195 -4.42 -10.44 0.28
CA ILE A 195 -4.01 -11.46 1.26
C ILE A 195 -4.13 -10.92 2.69
N ALA A 196 -3.65 -9.70 2.95
CA ALA A 196 -3.74 -9.07 4.26
C ALA A 196 -5.20 -8.77 4.66
N THR A 197 -6.03 -8.29 3.73
CA THR A 197 -7.48 -8.12 3.95
C THR A 197 -8.14 -9.43 4.37
N LEU A 198 -7.81 -10.55 3.71
CA LEU A 198 -8.35 -11.86 4.08
C LEU A 198 -7.84 -12.37 5.43
N LEU A 199 -6.59 -12.05 5.82
CA LEU A 199 -6.11 -12.35 7.18
C LEU A 199 -6.92 -11.57 8.23
N ALA A 200 -7.29 -10.32 7.97
CA ALA A 200 -8.11 -9.50 8.87
C ALA A 200 -9.57 -9.98 8.99
N GLU A 201 -10.06 -10.75 8.01
CA GLU A 201 -11.36 -11.41 8.04
C GLU A 201 -11.34 -12.82 8.67
N ASN A 202 -10.21 -13.54 8.61
CA ASN A 202 -10.15 -14.99 8.87
C ASN A 202 -9.08 -15.43 9.90
N SER A 203 -8.24 -14.52 10.40
CA SER A 203 -7.18 -14.83 11.40
C SER A 203 -6.94 -13.70 12.42
N PRO A 204 -8.00 -13.10 13.01
CA PRO A 204 -7.86 -11.99 13.97
C PRO A 204 -7.17 -12.38 15.27
N GLU A 205 -7.10 -13.66 15.60
CA GLU A 205 -6.33 -14.20 16.73
C GLU A 205 -4.82 -14.27 16.46
N LYS A 206 -4.39 -13.98 15.22
CA LYS A 206 -2.98 -14.00 14.80
C LYS A 206 -2.43 -12.65 14.35
N ILE A 207 -3.29 -11.72 13.94
CA ILE A 207 -2.90 -10.39 13.48
C ILE A 207 -3.75 -9.27 14.10
N ASP A 208 -3.08 -8.22 14.58
CA ASP A 208 -3.67 -7.05 15.23
C ASP A 208 -4.03 -5.93 14.25
N GLY A 209 -3.40 -5.85 13.08
CA GLY A 209 -3.70 -4.79 12.11
C GLY A 209 -3.25 -5.06 10.68
N VAL A 210 -3.84 -4.34 9.73
CA VAL A 210 -3.45 -4.38 8.31
C VAL A 210 -3.28 -2.97 7.74
N VAL A 211 -2.16 -2.71 7.07
CA VAL A 211 -2.05 -1.63 6.08
C VAL A 211 -2.09 -2.25 4.68
N ALA A 212 -3.11 -1.90 3.90
CA ALA A 212 -3.34 -2.47 2.59
C ALA A 212 -3.11 -1.42 1.50
N VAL A 213 -1.92 -1.44 0.90
CA VAL A 213 -1.50 -0.53 -0.17
C VAL A 213 -1.99 -1.07 -1.52
N GLY A 214 -2.74 -0.25 -2.27
CA GLY A 214 -3.21 -0.57 -3.63
C GLY A 214 -3.92 -1.93 -3.75
N ALA A 215 -4.73 -2.30 -2.76
CA ALA A 215 -5.17 -3.69 -2.57
C ALA A 215 -5.99 -4.25 -3.75
N ALA A 216 -5.53 -5.36 -4.31
CA ALA A 216 -6.08 -5.97 -5.52
C ALA A 216 -7.32 -6.85 -5.27
N LEU A 217 -8.35 -6.31 -4.61
CA LEU A 217 -9.54 -7.05 -4.12
C LEU A 217 -10.43 -7.69 -5.22
N ASN A 218 -10.07 -7.59 -6.50
CA ASN A 218 -10.78 -8.19 -7.63
C ASN A 218 -10.08 -9.44 -8.23
N TRP A 219 -9.01 -9.97 -7.62
CA TRP A 219 -8.17 -11.07 -8.15
C TRP A 219 -8.94 -12.28 -8.72
N ARG A 220 -10.15 -12.55 -8.20
CA ARG A 220 -11.06 -13.62 -8.64
C ARG A 220 -11.52 -13.45 -10.10
N ARG A 221 -11.56 -12.21 -10.60
CA ARG A 221 -12.01 -11.84 -11.96
C ARG A 221 -10.93 -12.06 -13.01
N ASP A 222 -9.67 -12.19 -12.60
CA ASP A 222 -8.56 -12.36 -13.52
C ASP A 222 -8.61 -13.73 -14.21
N THR A 223 -8.37 -13.74 -15.52
CA THR A 223 -8.45 -14.96 -16.33
C THR A 223 -7.42 -16.00 -15.91
N PHE A 224 -6.24 -15.55 -15.49
CA PHE A 224 -5.09 -16.37 -15.08
C PHE A 224 -5.10 -16.87 -13.62
N THR A 225 -6.07 -16.44 -12.79
CA THR A 225 -6.20 -16.94 -11.42
C THR A 225 -6.69 -18.39 -11.41
N ASP A 226 -5.98 -19.28 -10.72
CA ASP A 226 -6.29 -20.71 -10.61
C ASP A 226 -7.69 -20.91 -9.98
N PRO A 227 -8.54 -21.87 -10.43
CA PRO A 227 -9.94 -21.97 -10.01
C PRO A 227 -10.17 -22.08 -8.49
N LYS A 228 -9.26 -22.74 -7.75
CA LYS A 228 -9.31 -22.86 -6.28
C LYS A 228 -9.15 -21.51 -5.56
N GLU A 229 -8.46 -20.57 -6.19
CA GLU A 229 -8.22 -19.23 -5.66
C GLU A 229 -9.38 -18.28 -6.05
N LYS A 230 -10.17 -18.64 -7.08
CA LYS A 230 -11.43 -17.97 -7.47
C LYS A 230 -12.60 -18.30 -6.55
N SER A 231 -12.57 -19.41 -5.81
CA SER A 231 -13.62 -19.76 -4.84
C SER A 231 -13.47 -19.05 -3.48
N ILE A 232 -12.34 -18.38 -3.21
CA ILE A 232 -12.13 -17.61 -1.98
C ILE A 232 -13.00 -16.36 -2.03
N GLU A 233 -13.75 -16.07 -0.97
CA GLU A 233 -14.64 -14.91 -0.90
C GLU A 233 -14.15 -13.92 0.17
N LEU A 234 -14.35 -12.62 -0.09
CA LEU A 234 -14.27 -11.59 0.94
C LEU A 234 -15.62 -11.55 1.65
N ASN A 235 -15.65 -11.91 2.94
CA ASN A 235 -16.88 -11.92 3.72
C ASN A 235 -17.34 -10.49 4.10
N CYS A 236 -16.46 -9.48 3.93
CA CYS A 236 -16.68 -8.08 4.31
C CYS A 236 -17.01 -7.94 5.79
N PHE A 237 -16.40 -8.79 6.62
CA PHE A 237 -16.53 -8.88 8.06
C PHE A 237 -15.13 -8.89 8.70
N PRO A 238 -14.30 -7.85 8.46
CA PRO A 238 -13.00 -7.75 9.11
C PRO A 238 -13.18 -7.59 10.62
N GLN A 239 -12.48 -8.43 11.38
CA GLN A 239 -12.42 -8.35 12.85
C GLN A 239 -11.15 -7.63 13.30
N THR A 240 -10.12 -7.63 12.45
CA THR A 240 -8.88 -6.87 12.63
C THR A 240 -8.99 -5.50 11.93
N PRO A 241 -8.54 -4.39 12.53
CA PRO A 241 -8.46 -3.08 11.88
C PRO A 241 -7.66 -3.07 10.56
N ILE A 242 -8.26 -2.50 9.50
CA ILE A 242 -7.63 -2.33 8.18
C ILE A 242 -7.54 -0.83 7.84
N LEU A 243 -6.36 -0.37 7.41
CA LEU A 243 -6.14 0.93 6.79
C LEU A 243 -5.72 0.72 5.33
N TYR A 244 -6.60 1.10 4.39
CA TYR A 244 -6.28 1.10 2.97
C TYR A 244 -5.55 2.39 2.56
N LEU A 245 -4.37 2.26 1.98
CA LEU A 245 -3.63 3.37 1.36
C LEU A 245 -3.69 3.21 -0.16
N THR A 246 -4.52 4.01 -0.84
CA THR A 246 -5.00 3.67 -2.19
C THR A 246 -4.89 4.85 -3.16
N ASN A 247 -4.25 4.63 -4.31
CA ASN A 247 -4.18 5.63 -5.37
C ASN A 247 -5.59 5.97 -5.90
N THR A 248 -5.86 7.25 -6.17
CA THR A 248 -7.20 7.75 -6.53
C THR A 248 -7.84 7.00 -7.70
N CYS A 249 -7.05 6.53 -8.68
CA CYS A 249 -7.53 5.78 -9.83
C CYS A 249 -8.03 4.35 -9.52
N GLU A 250 -7.78 3.78 -8.33
CA GLU A 250 -8.16 2.40 -7.97
C GLU A 250 -9.11 2.29 -6.75
N VAL A 251 -9.47 3.40 -6.11
CA VAL A 251 -10.36 3.46 -4.93
C VAL A 251 -11.74 2.80 -5.10
N GLY A 252 -12.23 2.67 -6.34
CA GLY A 252 -13.58 2.20 -6.64
C GLY A 252 -13.88 0.77 -6.15
N THR A 253 -12.88 -0.10 -6.02
CA THR A 253 -13.06 -1.44 -5.44
C THR A 253 -13.04 -1.39 -3.92
N ILE A 254 -12.14 -0.60 -3.34
CA ILE A 254 -11.99 -0.44 -1.89
C ILE A 254 -13.24 0.19 -1.28
N ARG A 255 -13.81 1.24 -1.89
CA ARG A 255 -15.07 1.86 -1.42
C ARG A 255 -16.25 0.87 -1.42
N LYS A 256 -16.30 -0.08 -2.38
CA LYS A 256 -17.32 -1.14 -2.41
C LYS A 256 -17.13 -2.16 -1.28
N TYR A 257 -15.89 -2.47 -0.93
CA TYR A 257 -15.59 -3.32 0.23
C TYR A 257 -15.98 -2.65 1.55
N ILE A 258 -15.59 -1.39 1.74
CA ILE A 258 -15.91 -0.60 2.95
C ILE A 258 -17.42 -0.45 3.11
N SER A 259 -18.16 -0.09 2.06
CA SER A 259 -19.62 0.06 2.11
C SER A 259 -20.35 -1.24 2.51
N LYS A 260 -19.83 -2.40 2.11
CA LYS A 260 -20.34 -3.70 2.60
C LYS A 260 -20.01 -3.93 4.08
N CYS A 261 -18.80 -3.59 4.53
CA CYS A 261 -18.43 -3.66 5.95
C CYS A 261 -19.32 -2.75 6.81
N GLU A 262 -19.62 -1.52 6.35
CA GLU A 262 -20.52 -0.58 7.00
C GLU A 262 -21.95 -1.13 7.12
N SER A 263 -22.43 -1.77 6.06
CA SER A 263 -23.74 -2.45 6.03
C SER A 263 -23.79 -3.62 7.02
N ASN A 264 -22.77 -4.49 7.00
CA ASN A 264 -22.64 -5.63 7.92
C ASN A 264 -22.55 -5.18 9.39
N ASN A 265 -21.75 -4.15 9.70
CA ASN A 265 -21.65 -3.54 11.02
C ASN A 265 -23.01 -2.99 11.51
N SER A 266 -23.77 -2.35 10.60
CA SER A 266 -25.08 -1.80 10.92
C SER A 266 -26.13 -2.88 11.21
N ILE A 267 -26.07 -4.01 10.49
CA ILE A 267 -26.91 -5.19 10.74
C ILE A 267 -26.57 -5.82 12.09
N GLY A 268 -25.29 -6.03 12.39
CA GLY A 268 -24.84 -6.57 13.68
C GLY A 268 -25.35 -5.74 14.86
N ARG A 269 -25.05 -4.43 14.87
CA ARG A 269 -25.53 -3.50 15.92
C ARG A 269 -27.05 -3.50 16.09
N LYS A 270 -27.82 -3.70 15.01
CA LYS A 270 -29.28 -3.79 15.10
C LYS A 270 -29.73 -5.08 15.76
N LEU A 271 -29.11 -6.22 15.43
CA LEU A 271 -29.41 -7.50 16.08
C LEU A 271 -29.07 -7.45 17.58
N ASP A 272 -27.95 -6.82 17.94
CA ASP A 272 -27.56 -6.59 19.33
C ASP A 272 -28.56 -5.67 20.08
N SER A 273 -29.09 -4.64 19.41
CA SER A 273 -30.12 -3.76 20.02
C SER A 273 -31.50 -4.40 20.12
N ASP A 274 -31.85 -5.26 19.16
CA ASP A 274 -33.14 -5.96 19.14
C ASP A 274 -33.17 -7.15 20.12
N ASN A 275 -32.01 -7.71 20.50
CA ASN A 275 -31.86 -8.76 21.52
C ASN A 275 -30.69 -8.48 22.49
N PRO A 276 -30.84 -7.54 23.46
CA PRO A 276 -29.79 -7.25 24.43
C PRO A 276 -29.57 -8.44 25.38
N VAL A 277 -28.42 -9.11 25.24
CA VAL A 277 -27.98 -10.16 26.16
C VAL A 277 -27.25 -9.50 27.33
N GLU A 278 -27.88 -9.44 28.50
CA GLU A 278 -27.43 -8.60 29.64
C GLU A 278 -26.07 -8.95 30.27
N ASP A 279 -25.46 -10.11 29.95
CA ASP A 279 -24.32 -10.66 30.70
C ASP A 279 -23.20 -11.29 29.83
N ASP A 280 -23.14 -11.05 28.51
CA ASP A 280 -22.08 -11.62 27.66
C ASP A 280 -20.94 -10.64 27.35
N VAL A 281 -19.78 -10.87 27.97
CA VAL A 281 -18.51 -10.20 27.65
C VAL A 281 -17.97 -10.52 26.25
N ASN A 282 -18.61 -11.44 25.51
CA ASN A 282 -18.37 -11.74 24.09
C ASN A 282 -19.54 -11.30 23.18
N SER A 283 -20.29 -10.25 23.53
CA SER A 283 -21.41 -9.75 22.71
C SER A 283 -20.98 -9.32 21.30
N GLY A 284 -21.14 -10.22 20.33
CA GLY A 284 -21.05 -9.95 18.89
C GLY A 284 -19.63 -9.68 18.35
N PHE A 285 -19.19 -10.44 17.35
CA PHE A 285 -17.98 -10.09 16.59
C PHE A 285 -18.18 -8.73 15.91
N GLN A 286 -17.59 -7.65 16.46
CA GLN A 286 -17.81 -6.31 15.92
C GLN A 286 -16.96 -6.07 14.67
N VAL A 287 -17.63 -5.75 13.55
CA VAL A 287 -16.97 -5.43 12.28
C VAL A 287 -16.09 -4.18 12.42
N GLN A 288 -14.78 -4.36 12.29
CA GLN A 288 -13.80 -3.28 12.22
C GLN A 288 -13.81 -2.65 10.83
N VAL A 289 -14.83 -1.82 10.59
CA VAL A 289 -14.99 -1.07 9.32
C VAL A 289 -13.65 -0.38 8.96
N PRO A 290 -13.12 -0.60 7.74
CA PRO A 290 -11.78 -0.09 7.39
C PRO A 290 -11.67 1.44 7.32
N ALA A 291 -10.44 1.93 7.45
CA ALA A 291 -10.03 3.25 7.03
C ALA A 291 -9.61 3.26 5.54
N LEU A 292 -9.77 4.42 4.89
CA LEU A 292 -9.35 4.68 3.51
C LEU A 292 -8.62 6.02 3.43
N TRP A 293 -7.32 5.95 3.21
CA TRP A 293 -6.47 7.08 2.90
C TRP A 293 -6.20 7.08 1.39
N THR A 294 -6.57 8.16 0.72
CA THR A 294 -6.35 8.30 -0.72
C THR A 294 -4.97 8.89 -1.01
N VAL A 295 -4.39 8.56 -2.15
CA VAL A 295 -3.16 9.17 -2.64
C VAL A 295 -3.41 9.73 -4.05
N GLU A 296 -3.28 11.05 -4.21
CA GLU A 296 -3.50 11.81 -5.46
C GLU A 296 -2.31 11.66 -6.41
N ARG A 297 -2.10 10.41 -6.85
CA ARG A 297 -1.14 10.01 -7.87
C ARG A 297 -1.77 8.86 -8.65
N ASP A 298 -1.82 8.97 -9.98
CA ASP A 298 -2.26 7.86 -10.85
C ASP A 298 -1.26 6.71 -10.78
N GLY A 299 -1.70 5.51 -10.42
CA GLY A 299 -0.78 4.41 -10.17
C GLY A 299 -1.40 3.19 -9.49
N HIS A 300 -0.57 2.15 -9.32
CA HIS A 300 -0.89 0.96 -8.53
C HIS A 300 0.27 0.73 -7.56
N ASN A 301 -0.01 0.80 -6.26
CA ASN A 301 1.01 0.95 -5.20
C ASN A 301 1.95 2.16 -5.40
N TRP A 302 1.46 3.25 -5.99
CA TRP A 302 2.27 4.41 -6.37
C TRP A 302 2.36 5.40 -5.20
N THR A 303 2.98 4.91 -4.13
CA THR A 303 3.12 5.55 -2.83
C THR A 303 4.60 5.66 -2.44
N ASN A 304 5.02 6.79 -1.88
CA ASN A 304 6.39 6.98 -1.38
C ASN A 304 6.60 6.35 0.01
N GLN A 305 7.84 6.36 0.53
CA GLN A 305 8.15 5.77 1.84
C GLN A 305 7.42 6.49 2.98
N GLU A 306 7.31 7.82 2.93
CA GLU A 306 6.68 8.62 3.99
C GLU A 306 5.16 8.34 4.09
N GLU A 307 4.47 8.16 2.96
CA GLU A 307 3.03 7.81 2.93
C GLU A 307 2.78 6.47 3.61
N ARG A 308 3.59 5.46 3.28
CA ARG A 308 3.54 4.12 3.89
C ARG A 308 3.88 4.18 5.38
N TYR A 309 4.90 4.96 5.75
CA TYR A 309 5.29 5.16 7.14
C TYR A 309 4.16 5.81 7.97
N LYS A 310 3.55 6.91 7.49
CA LYS A 310 2.43 7.57 8.20
C LYS A 310 1.20 6.67 8.29
N ALA A 311 0.93 5.85 7.28
CA ALA A 311 -0.15 4.85 7.32
C ALA A 311 0.11 3.80 8.42
N LEU A 312 1.33 3.23 8.47
CA LEU A 312 1.73 2.28 9.51
C LEU A 312 1.68 2.89 10.91
N LYS A 313 2.27 4.07 11.13
CA LYS A 313 2.21 4.77 12.42
C LYS A 313 0.77 5.08 12.85
N SER A 314 -0.11 5.49 11.93
CA SER A 314 -1.51 5.76 12.28
C SER A 314 -2.32 4.51 12.59
N LEU A 315 -2.00 3.38 11.97
CA LEU A 315 -2.57 2.10 12.37
C LEU A 315 -2.04 1.69 13.75
N ILE A 316 -0.74 1.82 14.02
CA ILE A 316 -0.16 1.55 15.35
C ILE A 316 -0.89 2.37 16.43
N CYS A 317 -1.11 3.67 16.22
CA CYS A 317 -1.90 4.50 17.14
C CYS A 317 -3.35 4.02 17.31
N TRP A 318 -4.02 3.55 16.24
CA TRP A 318 -5.37 2.95 16.35
C TRP A 318 -5.35 1.72 17.28
N LEU A 319 -4.35 0.86 17.14
CA LEU A 319 -4.21 -0.37 17.94
C LEU A 319 -3.75 -0.13 19.38
N GLU A 320 -3.10 1.00 19.66
CA GLU A 320 -2.60 1.37 20.98
C GLU A 320 -3.68 2.09 21.81
N PHE A 321 -4.38 3.07 21.21
CA PHE A 321 -5.38 3.87 21.93
C PHE A 321 -6.81 3.32 21.85
N GLY A 322 -7.07 2.34 20.96
CA GLY A 322 -8.42 1.77 20.75
C GLY A 322 -9.45 2.77 20.21
N THR A 323 -9.01 3.99 19.87
CA THR A 323 -9.89 5.06 19.39
C THR A 323 -10.15 4.91 17.90
N PHE A 324 -11.35 5.34 17.48
CA PHE A 324 -11.67 5.48 16.07
C PHE A 324 -10.67 6.44 15.41
N ILE A 325 -9.97 6.02 14.34
CA ILE A 325 -9.00 6.90 13.65
C ILE A 325 -9.65 8.24 13.32
N THR A 326 -9.10 9.31 13.89
CA THR A 326 -9.34 10.69 13.46
C THR A 326 -8.87 10.82 12.02
N GLY A 327 -9.81 10.99 11.08
CA GLY A 327 -9.52 10.91 9.65
C GLY A 327 -9.54 9.48 9.08
N ARG A 328 -10.53 8.65 9.47
CA ARG A 328 -10.79 7.33 8.85
C ARG A 328 -10.88 7.43 7.32
N GLN A 329 -11.48 8.51 6.81
CA GLN A 329 -11.30 8.94 5.43
C GLN A 329 -10.48 10.22 5.43
N ARG A 330 -9.36 10.26 4.70
CA ARG A 330 -8.56 11.47 4.48
C ARG A 330 -7.75 11.38 3.20
N ASP A 331 -7.25 12.52 2.77
CA ASP A 331 -6.10 12.55 1.88
C ASP A 331 -4.83 12.13 2.65
N GLY A 332 -4.11 11.16 2.10
CA GLY A 332 -2.84 10.67 2.59
C GLY A 332 -1.66 11.15 1.75
N THR A 333 -1.90 11.93 0.70
CA THR A 333 -0.89 12.37 -0.27
C THR A 333 0.23 13.17 0.39
N ILE A 334 1.46 12.82 0.03
CA ILE A 334 2.66 13.58 0.38
C ILE A 334 3.39 13.88 -0.92
N PRO A 335 3.75 15.14 -1.21
CA PRO A 335 4.52 15.45 -2.41
C PRO A 335 5.78 14.57 -2.54
N SER A 336 6.10 14.16 -3.76
CA SER A 336 7.42 13.61 -4.07
C SER A 336 8.50 14.65 -3.75
N ASN A 337 9.76 14.22 -3.60
CA ASN A 337 10.92 15.10 -3.47
C ASN A 337 11.79 15.00 -4.72
N PRO A 338 11.50 15.75 -5.81
CA PRO A 338 12.10 15.52 -7.11
C PRO A 338 13.63 15.68 -7.05
N MET A 339 14.37 14.67 -7.49
CA MET A 339 15.82 14.78 -7.56
C MET A 339 16.23 15.76 -8.68
N PRO A 340 17.28 16.58 -8.46
CA PRO A 340 17.77 17.49 -9.49
C PRO A 340 18.29 16.70 -10.70
N SER A 341 18.18 17.32 -11.89
CA SER A 341 18.69 16.77 -13.13
C SER A 341 20.18 16.43 -13.03
N THR A 342 20.52 15.17 -13.31
CA THR A 342 21.92 14.72 -13.51
C THR A 342 22.22 14.42 -14.98
N ALA A 343 21.29 14.76 -15.88
CA ALA A 343 21.35 14.38 -17.29
C ALA A 343 22.30 15.28 -18.09
N ARG A 344 23.16 14.68 -18.91
CA ARG A 344 24.00 15.39 -19.89
C ARG A 344 23.19 15.60 -21.17
N PHE A 345 22.68 16.80 -21.38
CA PHE A 345 21.95 17.14 -22.60
C PHE A 345 22.90 17.21 -23.80
N LEU A 346 22.60 16.43 -24.85
CA LEU A 346 23.31 16.46 -26.13
C LEU A 346 22.88 17.71 -26.92
N LYS A 347 21.57 17.97 -26.89
CA LYS A 347 20.93 19.21 -27.37
C LYS A 347 19.54 19.27 -26.78
N GLU A 348 19.15 20.43 -26.26
CA GLU A 348 17.80 20.66 -25.75
C GLU A 348 16.82 20.99 -26.87
N ALA A 349 15.51 20.84 -26.59
CA ALA A 349 14.51 21.44 -27.46
C ALA A 349 14.49 22.96 -27.22
N ASN A 350 14.54 23.77 -28.29
CA ASN A 350 14.29 25.21 -28.18
C ASN A 350 12.80 25.47 -27.91
N ILE A 351 12.37 25.35 -26.64
CA ILE A 351 10.97 25.59 -26.20
C ILE A 351 10.78 27.07 -25.83
N ALA A 352 11.27 27.99 -26.66
CA ALA A 352 11.15 29.42 -26.43
C ALA A 352 9.73 29.92 -26.76
N LYS A 353 8.96 30.22 -25.70
CA LYS A 353 7.79 31.12 -25.54
C LYS A 353 6.90 31.48 -26.75
N SER A 354 5.58 31.45 -26.47
CA SER A 354 4.43 31.98 -27.23
C SER A 354 3.81 31.10 -28.32
N PRO A 355 2.46 30.99 -28.41
CA PRO A 355 1.76 30.29 -29.52
C PRO A 355 1.78 31.01 -30.87
N SER A 356 2.49 32.13 -31.00
CA SER A 356 2.29 33.11 -32.09
C SER A 356 3.28 33.05 -33.25
N ASP A 357 4.32 32.20 -33.21
CA ASP A 357 5.34 32.17 -34.27
C ASP A 357 5.12 31.02 -35.27
N THR A 358 4.18 31.24 -36.20
CA THR A 358 3.91 30.37 -37.34
C THR A 358 4.98 30.50 -38.44
N ARG A 359 6.20 30.04 -38.15
CA ARG A 359 7.22 29.76 -39.17
C ARG A 359 7.58 28.28 -39.21
N ILE A 360 6.73 27.54 -39.93
CA ILE A 360 7.03 26.17 -40.36
C ILE A 360 8.22 26.24 -41.34
N THR A 361 9.41 25.94 -40.84
CA THR A 361 10.59 25.76 -41.69
C THR A 361 10.50 24.39 -42.36
N ASN A 362 10.24 24.40 -43.67
CA ASN A 362 10.07 23.18 -44.45
C ASN A 362 11.38 22.38 -44.53
N GLY A 363 11.33 21.12 -44.08
CA GLY A 363 12.41 20.15 -44.26
C GLY A 363 12.37 19.03 -43.22
N PRO A 364 12.36 17.75 -43.60
CA PRO A 364 12.40 16.62 -42.66
C PRO A 364 13.83 16.40 -42.13
N LYS A 365 14.40 17.40 -41.44
CA LYS A 365 15.68 17.24 -40.73
C LYS A 365 15.46 16.47 -39.43
N MET A 366 16.23 15.40 -39.26
CA MET A 366 16.15 14.46 -38.14
C MET A 366 16.34 15.18 -36.79
N ARG A 367 15.36 15.07 -35.87
CA ARG A 367 15.50 15.50 -34.46
C ARG A 367 16.30 14.52 -33.59
N ARG A 368 17.21 13.73 -34.18
CA ARG A 368 18.07 12.78 -33.43
C ARG A 368 19.20 13.46 -32.66
N ASP A 369 19.44 14.73 -32.95
CA ASP A 369 20.34 15.60 -32.21
C ASP A 369 19.77 16.01 -30.84
N ILE A 370 18.45 16.22 -30.75
CA ILE A 370 17.75 16.49 -29.49
C ILE A 370 17.68 15.21 -28.65
N GLY A 371 18.34 15.26 -27.49
CA GLY A 371 18.47 14.12 -26.59
C GLY A 371 19.32 14.44 -25.37
N ALA A 372 19.35 13.50 -24.44
CA ALA A 372 20.15 13.57 -23.24
C ALA A 372 20.66 12.18 -22.85
N GLU A 373 21.77 12.17 -22.12
CA GLU A 373 22.44 10.99 -21.60
C GLU A 373 22.35 10.96 -20.07
N GLY A 374 22.25 9.74 -19.55
CA GLY A 374 22.21 9.44 -18.13
C GLY A 374 22.62 8.00 -17.90
N THR A 375 22.27 7.45 -16.74
CA THR A 375 22.63 6.08 -16.35
C THR A 375 21.42 5.31 -15.83
N VAL A 376 21.53 3.99 -15.81
CA VAL A 376 20.66 3.12 -15.02
C VAL A 376 21.10 3.22 -13.56
N LEU A 377 20.23 3.69 -12.67
CA LEU A 377 20.50 3.72 -11.23
C LEU A 377 20.30 2.33 -10.61
N GLY A 378 19.25 1.63 -11.02
CA GLY A 378 18.94 0.32 -10.48
C GLY A 378 17.82 -0.39 -11.21
N ILE A 379 17.68 -1.68 -10.92
CA ILE A 379 16.65 -2.55 -11.48
C ILE A 379 15.75 -2.99 -10.35
N LYS A 380 14.46 -2.65 -10.45
CA LYS A 380 13.43 -3.13 -9.53
C LYS A 380 13.27 -4.65 -9.71
N SER A 381 12.79 -5.34 -8.69
CA SER A 381 12.60 -6.80 -8.68
C SER A 381 11.79 -7.36 -9.86
N THR A 382 10.80 -6.62 -10.32
CA THR A 382 9.99 -6.90 -11.52
C THR A 382 10.75 -6.75 -12.84
N GLY A 383 12.02 -6.34 -12.79
CA GLY A 383 12.88 -6.04 -13.94
C GLY A 383 12.72 -4.63 -14.50
N GLY A 384 11.88 -3.78 -13.88
CA GLY A 384 11.73 -2.36 -14.27
C GLY A 384 13.03 -1.58 -14.05
N ILE A 385 13.39 -0.70 -14.98
CA ILE A 385 14.70 -0.02 -14.99
C ILE A 385 14.51 1.41 -14.48
N LEU A 386 15.13 1.75 -13.36
CA LEU A 386 15.19 3.11 -12.84
C LEU A 386 16.39 3.84 -13.46
N THR A 387 16.16 5.03 -14.00
CA THR A 387 17.20 5.83 -14.67
C THR A 387 17.51 7.11 -13.90
N SER A 388 18.63 7.75 -14.23
CA SER A 388 19.07 9.03 -13.62
C SER A 388 18.36 10.26 -14.16
N PHE A 389 17.44 10.10 -15.13
CA PHE A 389 16.62 11.19 -15.66
C PHE A 389 15.52 11.55 -14.67
N ALA A 390 15.38 12.83 -14.35
CA ALA A 390 14.22 13.35 -13.66
C ALA A 390 13.05 13.54 -14.65
N ARG A 391 11.82 13.60 -14.15
CA ARG A 391 10.63 13.97 -14.95
C ARG A 391 10.86 15.21 -15.83
N ASP A 392 11.48 16.23 -15.27
CA ASP A 392 11.64 17.52 -15.92
C ASP A 392 12.69 17.49 -17.05
N ASP A 393 13.58 16.48 -17.08
CA ASP A 393 14.46 16.23 -18.22
C ASP A 393 13.67 15.84 -19.47
N LEU A 394 12.62 15.03 -19.31
CA LEU A 394 11.70 14.70 -20.41
C LEU A 394 11.02 15.97 -20.94
N PHE A 395 10.59 16.87 -20.05
CA PHE A 395 9.97 18.14 -20.46
C PHE A 395 10.94 19.08 -21.18
N ARG A 396 12.22 19.17 -20.76
CA ARG A 396 13.28 19.92 -21.47
C ARG A 396 13.58 19.36 -22.86
N LEU A 397 13.46 18.06 -23.05
CA LEU A 397 13.51 17.42 -24.38
C LEU A 397 12.22 17.60 -25.19
N GLY A 398 11.17 18.18 -24.63
CA GLY A 398 9.85 18.36 -25.27
C GLY A 398 8.97 17.10 -25.25
N ILE A 399 9.35 16.07 -24.51
CA ILE A 399 8.59 14.83 -24.31
C ILE A 399 7.48 15.12 -23.29
N LYS A 400 6.21 14.99 -23.72
CA LYS A 400 5.02 15.22 -22.88
C LYS A 400 4.31 13.89 -22.61
N LEU A 401 3.35 13.89 -21.70
CA LEU A 401 2.52 12.71 -21.46
C LEU A 401 1.82 12.27 -22.77
N GLY A 402 2.01 11.01 -23.16
CA GLY A 402 1.56 10.44 -24.42
C GLY A 402 2.56 10.52 -25.58
N SER A 403 3.68 11.24 -25.43
CA SER A 403 4.75 11.27 -26.45
C SER A 403 5.46 9.91 -26.54
N LYS A 404 5.83 9.50 -27.75
CA LYS A 404 6.78 8.41 -28.00
C LYS A 404 8.18 8.96 -28.24
N PHE A 405 9.21 8.28 -27.72
CA PHE A 405 10.61 8.67 -27.80
C PHE A 405 11.53 7.44 -27.85
N GLU A 406 12.75 7.59 -28.32
CA GLU A 406 13.73 6.50 -28.38
C GLU A 406 14.55 6.45 -27.10
N VAL A 407 14.68 5.26 -26.51
CA VAL A 407 15.61 4.98 -25.41
C VAL A 407 16.59 3.93 -25.85
N SER A 408 17.89 4.22 -25.70
CA SER A 408 18.97 3.28 -25.95
C SER A 408 19.68 2.93 -24.65
N ILE A 409 19.85 1.64 -24.37
CA ILE A 409 20.66 1.12 -23.26
C ILE A 409 21.61 0.08 -23.86
N ASN A 410 22.90 0.22 -23.59
CA ASN A 410 23.96 -0.56 -24.25
C ASN A 410 23.79 -0.51 -25.79
N PHE A 411 23.76 -1.66 -26.46
CA PHE A 411 23.61 -1.79 -27.91
C PHE A 411 22.15 -1.96 -28.38
N LYS A 412 21.15 -1.73 -27.51
CA LYS A 412 19.73 -1.90 -27.85
C LYS A 412 18.95 -0.61 -27.69
N THR A 413 18.11 -0.32 -28.69
CA THR A 413 17.17 0.81 -28.71
C THR A 413 15.73 0.30 -28.72
N ALA A 414 14.85 0.97 -27.98
CA ALA A 414 13.42 0.73 -28.01
C ALA A 414 12.65 2.05 -28.15
N LEU A 415 11.47 1.97 -28.78
CA LEU A 415 10.51 3.07 -28.81
C LEU A 415 9.62 3.01 -27.56
N VAL A 416 9.70 4.03 -26.73
CA VAL A 416 9.07 4.11 -25.41
C VAL A 416 7.97 5.16 -25.43
N THR A 417 6.83 4.89 -24.79
CA THR A 417 5.74 5.85 -24.62
C THR A 417 5.80 6.45 -23.21
N PHE A 418 5.87 7.78 -23.05
CA PHE A 418 5.67 8.38 -21.73
C PHE A 418 4.18 8.26 -21.39
N ASP A 419 3.82 7.49 -20.37
CA ASP A 419 2.43 7.17 -20.05
C ASP A 419 2.21 7.14 -18.53
N ARG A 420 0.95 7.13 -18.10
CA ARG A 420 0.56 6.95 -16.70
C ARG A 420 -0.28 5.70 -16.56
N TYR A 421 -0.23 5.06 -15.39
CA TYR A 421 -1.12 3.97 -15.05
C TYR A 421 -2.60 4.38 -15.26
N PRO A 422 -3.49 3.51 -15.79
CA PRO A 422 -3.32 2.09 -16.13
C PRO A 422 -2.72 1.83 -17.53
N PHE A 423 -1.87 2.73 -18.02
CA PHE A 423 -1.13 2.64 -19.29
C PHE A 423 -2.06 2.55 -20.52
N VAL A 424 -3.03 3.46 -20.56
CA VAL A 424 -4.07 3.49 -21.61
C VAL A 424 -3.54 3.82 -23.01
N ARG A 425 -2.32 4.35 -23.13
CA ARG A 425 -1.68 4.76 -24.40
C ARG A 425 -0.65 3.75 -24.89
N THR A 426 -0.12 2.94 -23.98
CA THR A 426 0.86 1.87 -24.23
C THR A 426 0.13 0.55 -24.48
N ARG A 427 0.44 -0.20 -25.54
CA ARG A 427 -0.19 -1.52 -25.79
C ARG A 427 0.53 -2.65 -25.05
N ASP A 428 -0.11 -3.82 -24.95
CA ASP A 428 0.56 -5.01 -24.40
C ASP A 428 1.79 -5.37 -25.27
N GLY A 429 2.92 -5.65 -24.62
CA GLY A 429 4.23 -5.84 -25.25
C GLY A 429 4.99 -4.55 -25.59
N GLU A 430 4.39 -3.36 -25.51
CA GLU A 430 5.08 -2.08 -25.77
C GLU A 430 5.83 -1.56 -24.52
N TRP A 431 6.87 -0.76 -24.77
CA TRP A 431 7.62 -0.06 -23.72
C TRP A 431 6.89 1.21 -23.27
N PHE A 432 6.91 1.45 -21.95
CA PHE A 432 6.50 2.70 -21.34
C PHE A 432 7.61 3.31 -20.48
N ALA A 433 7.52 4.62 -20.30
CA ALA A 433 8.18 5.37 -19.25
C ALA A 433 7.10 5.94 -18.32
N THR A 434 7.44 6.03 -17.04
CA THR A 434 6.65 6.66 -15.97
C THR A 434 7.61 7.30 -14.97
N THR A 435 7.12 8.06 -14.00
CA THR A 435 7.93 8.70 -12.95
C THR A 435 7.60 8.05 -11.61
N GLU A 436 8.61 7.52 -10.93
CA GLU A 436 8.40 6.83 -9.64
C GLU A 436 8.04 7.84 -8.50
N PRO A 437 7.33 7.41 -7.44
CA PRO A 437 6.65 8.32 -6.52
C PRO A 437 7.56 8.99 -5.48
N GLU A 438 8.81 8.55 -5.30
CA GLU A 438 9.72 9.11 -4.30
C GLU A 438 10.39 10.39 -4.82
N ASN A 439 11.11 10.28 -5.94
CA ASN A 439 12.03 11.29 -6.45
C ASN A 439 11.69 11.75 -7.88
N GLU A 440 10.53 11.34 -8.42
CA GLU A 440 10.08 11.59 -9.79
C GLU A 440 11.06 11.14 -10.89
N LEU A 441 11.92 10.17 -10.57
CA LEU A 441 12.88 9.62 -11.52
C LEU A 441 12.18 8.76 -12.58
N VAL A 442 12.69 8.81 -13.81
CA VAL A 442 12.10 8.09 -14.94
C VAL A 442 12.38 6.60 -14.80
N MET A 443 11.31 5.83 -14.69
CA MET A 443 11.32 4.36 -14.67
C MET A 443 10.75 3.81 -15.98
N LEU A 444 11.49 2.88 -16.57
CA LEU A 444 11.16 2.20 -17.82
C LEU A 444 10.59 0.81 -17.53
N GLY A 445 9.57 0.41 -18.28
CA GLY A 445 8.98 -0.92 -18.21
C GLY A 445 8.40 -1.37 -19.54
N ILE A 446 8.01 -2.64 -19.60
CA ILE A 446 7.21 -3.19 -20.69
C ILE A 446 5.81 -3.41 -20.12
N ARG A 447 4.78 -2.91 -20.79
CA ARG A 447 3.40 -3.24 -20.41
C ARG A 447 3.21 -4.71 -20.76
N SER A 448 3.04 -5.58 -19.76
CA SER A 448 2.61 -6.95 -20.00
C SER A 448 1.61 -7.40 -18.95
N HIS A 449 0.48 -7.95 -19.39
CA HIS A 449 -0.44 -8.69 -18.52
C HIS A 449 0.20 -9.97 -17.97
N PHE A 450 1.28 -10.44 -18.61
CA PHE A 450 2.08 -11.60 -18.22
C PHE A 450 3.46 -11.15 -17.75
N LEU A 451 3.66 -11.00 -16.44
CA LEU A 451 4.93 -10.56 -15.82
C LEU A 451 6.16 -11.46 -16.09
N HIS A 452 6.05 -12.49 -16.94
CA HIS A 452 7.15 -13.36 -17.37
C HIS A 452 8.28 -12.61 -18.12
N GLN A 453 8.07 -11.34 -18.51
CA GLN A 453 9.10 -10.52 -19.16
C GLN A 453 9.69 -9.52 -18.17
N ARG A 454 10.96 -9.71 -17.78
CA ARG A 454 11.75 -8.68 -17.08
C ARG A 454 12.28 -7.66 -18.10
N PRO A 455 11.91 -6.36 -18.00
CA PRO A 455 12.36 -5.34 -18.95
C PRO A 455 13.91 -5.24 -19.07
N ALA A 456 14.64 -5.27 -17.95
CA ALA A 456 16.11 -5.27 -17.95
C ALA A 456 16.75 -6.34 -18.85
N ASP A 457 16.22 -7.57 -18.85
CA ASP A 457 16.71 -8.66 -19.70
C ASP A 457 16.50 -8.36 -21.20
N LYS A 458 15.40 -7.68 -21.53
CA LYS A 458 15.06 -7.31 -22.91
C LYS A 458 16.01 -6.23 -23.47
N PHE A 459 16.44 -5.27 -22.65
CA PHE A 459 17.53 -4.32 -22.98
C PHE A 459 18.94 -4.97 -22.98
N GLY A 460 19.05 -6.29 -23.08
CA GLY A 460 20.33 -7.00 -23.21
C GLY A 460 20.97 -7.30 -21.86
N ARG A 461 20.15 -7.47 -20.81
CA ARG A 461 20.57 -7.53 -19.40
C ARG A 461 21.23 -6.23 -18.96
N ALA A 462 20.45 -5.16 -19.02
CA ALA A 462 20.82 -3.87 -18.42
C ALA A 462 21.27 -4.07 -16.96
N ARG A 463 22.13 -3.19 -16.46
CA ARG A 463 22.70 -3.19 -15.10
C ARG A 463 22.79 -1.77 -14.55
N SER A 464 22.92 -1.62 -13.23
CA SER A 464 23.30 -0.33 -12.64
C SER A 464 24.60 0.20 -13.28
N ASN A 465 24.65 1.51 -13.48
CA ASN A 465 25.70 2.27 -14.16
C ASN A 465 25.81 2.07 -15.69
N ASP A 466 24.96 1.25 -16.32
CA ASP A 466 24.87 1.22 -17.79
C ASP A 466 24.42 2.60 -18.32
N SER A 467 24.99 3.02 -19.45
CA SER A 467 24.62 4.28 -20.10
C SER A 467 23.23 4.19 -20.73
N VAL A 468 22.42 5.23 -20.52
CA VAL A 468 21.09 5.41 -21.08
C VAL A 468 21.05 6.68 -21.91
N ILE A 469 20.59 6.58 -23.16
CA ILE A 469 20.44 7.73 -24.05
C ILE A 469 18.98 7.87 -24.47
N ILE A 470 18.39 9.03 -24.17
CA ILE A 470 17.05 9.43 -24.61
C ILE A 470 17.19 10.33 -25.84
N ARG A 471 16.40 10.05 -26.89
CA ARG A 471 16.28 10.90 -28.08
C ARG A 471 14.83 11.10 -28.48
N LEU A 472 14.50 12.24 -29.07
CA LEU A 472 13.19 12.41 -29.69
C LEU A 472 13.02 11.40 -30.83
N ALA A 473 11.91 10.66 -30.80
CA ALA A 473 11.55 9.80 -31.91
C ALA A 473 11.34 10.63 -33.19
N PRO A 474 11.62 10.07 -34.38
CA PRO A 474 11.27 10.72 -35.64
C PRO A 474 9.79 11.09 -35.64
N ILE A 475 9.48 12.31 -36.12
CA ILE A 475 8.11 12.63 -36.50
C ILE A 475 7.78 11.68 -37.66
N GLN A 476 6.98 10.64 -37.38
CA GLN A 476 6.31 9.92 -38.45
C GLN A 476 5.47 10.97 -39.18
N SER A 477 5.81 11.21 -40.45
CA SER A 477 4.95 12.03 -41.29
C SER A 477 3.56 11.40 -41.28
N ARG A 478 2.54 12.23 -41.11
CA ARG A 478 1.18 11.85 -41.49
C ARG A 478 1.14 11.83 -43.00
N ASP A 479 1.72 10.79 -43.59
CA ASP A 479 1.54 10.47 -45.00
C ASP A 479 0.07 10.13 -45.18
N GLY A 480 -0.67 11.09 -45.74
CA GLY A 480 -2.06 10.97 -46.13
C GLY A 480 -2.25 10.06 -47.34
N SER A 481 -1.72 8.84 -47.28
CA SER A 481 -1.73 7.84 -48.36
C SER A 481 -1.44 6.43 -47.83
N GLY A 482 -2.12 6.01 -46.74
CA GLY A 482 -1.83 4.74 -46.05
C GLY A 482 -3.03 3.89 -45.60
N LEU A 483 -4.28 4.38 -45.70
CA LEU A 483 -5.43 3.49 -45.52
C LEU A 483 -5.56 2.59 -46.76
N ARG A 484 -5.21 1.31 -46.61
CA ARG A 484 -5.67 0.27 -47.55
C ARG A 484 -7.19 0.22 -47.52
N SER A 485 -7.81 0.78 -48.57
CA SER A 485 -9.26 0.93 -48.76
C SER A 485 -10.02 -0.38 -49.01
N GLY A 486 -9.44 -1.53 -48.66
CA GLY A 486 -9.97 -2.88 -48.95
C GLY A 486 -10.77 -3.55 -47.83
N VAL A 487 -10.65 -3.11 -46.57
CA VAL A 487 -11.26 -3.84 -45.42
C VAL A 487 -12.44 -3.10 -44.79
N VAL A 488 -12.53 -1.77 -44.93
CA VAL A 488 -13.64 -0.98 -44.34
C VAL A 488 -14.92 -1.03 -45.18
N LYS A 489 -14.83 -1.26 -46.50
CA LYS A 489 -16.00 -1.38 -47.38
C LYS A 489 -16.82 -2.66 -47.16
N SER A 490 -16.20 -3.78 -46.75
CA SER A 490 -16.91 -5.06 -46.54
C SER A 490 -17.68 -5.10 -45.21
N GLN A 491 -17.18 -4.47 -44.15
CA GLN A 491 -17.87 -4.44 -42.86
C GLN A 491 -19.05 -3.45 -42.81
N LEU A 492 -18.99 -2.34 -43.54
CA LEU A 492 -20.12 -1.40 -43.63
C LEU A 492 -21.28 -1.94 -44.50
N ALA A 493 -21.00 -2.74 -45.53
CA ALA A 493 -22.03 -3.43 -46.30
C ALA A 493 -22.80 -4.46 -45.44
N ALA A 494 -22.07 -5.28 -44.66
CA ALA A 494 -22.65 -6.29 -43.78
C ALA A 494 -23.47 -5.71 -42.60
N LEU A 495 -23.26 -4.44 -42.25
CA LEU A 495 -24.08 -3.75 -41.24
C LEU A 495 -25.37 -3.14 -41.83
N GLY A 496 -25.36 -2.77 -43.12
CA GLY A 496 -26.52 -2.22 -43.83
C GLY A 496 -27.64 -3.26 -44.06
N GLU A 497 -27.29 -4.49 -44.42
CA GLU A 497 -28.30 -5.55 -44.64
C GLU A 497 -28.96 -6.05 -43.35
N LYS A 498 -28.32 -5.88 -42.18
CA LYS A 498 -28.85 -6.36 -40.90
C LYS A 498 -29.84 -5.41 -40.21
N LEU A 499 -30.01 -4.19 -40.72
CA LEU A 499 -30.89 -3.16 -40.14
C LEU A 499 -32.16 -2.87 -40.96
N SER A 500 -32.35 -3.52 -42.12
CA SER A 500 -33.58 -3.40 -42.93
C SER A 500 -34.72 -4.35 -42.47
N GLY A 501 -34.43 -5.28 -41.56
CA GLY A 501 -35.38 -6.30 -41.09
C GLY A 501 -36.09 -5.93 -39.79
N LYS A 502 -37.38 -5.55 -39.91
CA LYS A 502 -38.37 -5.37 -38.82
C LYS A 502 -38.22 -4.14 -37.91
N PHE A 503 -38.81 -3.02 -38.31
CA PHE A 503 -39.66 -2.21 -37.43
C PHE A 503 -40.78 -1.54 -38.24
N ARG A 504 -42.04 -1.94 -38.01
CA ARG A 504 -43.21 -1.16 -38.41
C ARG A 504 -43.56 -0.24 -37.25
N PHE A 505 -43.56 1.07 -37.47
CA PHE A 505 -44.22 2.03 -36.59
C PHE A 505 -45.27 2.82 -37.36
N SER A 506 -46.44 2.99 -36.73
CA SER A 506 -47.55 3.80 -37.23
C SER A 506 -47.28 5.28 -36.95
N PRO A 507 -47.61 6.22 -37.86
CA PRO A 507 -47.46 7.64 -37.59
C PRO A 507 -48.63 8.17 -36.74
N VAL A 508 -48.33 8.66 -35.54
CA VAL A 508 -49.19 9.62 -34.83
C VAL A 508 -48.47 10.96 -34.84
N ALA A 509 -49.12 11.96 -35.42
CA ALA A 509 -48.59 13.32 -35.48
C ALA A 509 -48.89 14.08 -34.19
N ALA A 510 -47.92 14.87 -33.71
CA ALA A 510 -48.15 15.93 -32.74
C ALA A 510 -47.31 17.15 -33.12
N LYS A 511 -47.95 18.32 -33.18
CA LYS A 511 -47.29 19.61 -33.48
C LYS A 511 -46.70 20.21 -32.21
N ILE A 512 -45.52 20.81 -32.39
CA ILE A 512 -45.02 22.06 -31.82
C ILE A 512 -45.88 22.68 -30.70
N ASN A 513 -45.33 22.73 -29.49
CA ASN A 513 -44.99 23.96 -28.77
C ASN A 513 -43.78 23.70 -27.88
#